data_AF-G7NCU7-F1
#
_entry.id   AF-G7NCU7-F1
#
_cell.length_a   1.000
_cell.length_b   1.000
_cell.length_c   1.000
_cell.angle_alpha   90.00
_cell.angle_beta   90.00
_cell.angle_gamma   90.00
#
_symmetry.space_group_name_H-M   'P 1'
#
loop_
_entity.id
_entity.type
_entity.pdbx_description
1 polymer ?
#
loop_
_entity_poly.entity_id
_entity_poly.type
_entity_poly.pdbx_seq_one_letter_code
_entity_poly.pdbx_strand_id
1 'polypeptide(L)'
;MRLSVCLLLVTLALCCYQANAVVCPALFSEISGFSFINEPVFKLKLAKYDAPPEAVAAILEVKKCTDQISLEKHLLIEKVQNSAQLRTASC
;
A
#
# COMPACT_ATOMS: atom_id res chain seq x y z
N MET A 1 -11.55 -28.27 33.62
CA MET A 1 -11.96 -27.70 32.31
C MET A 1 -11.75 -26.18 32.16
N ARG A 2 -11.49 -25.41 33.23
CA ARG A 2 -11.29 -23.94 33.14
C ARG A 2 -9.96 -23.50 32.49
N LEU A 3 -8.88 -24.26 32.66
CA LEU A 3 -7.56 -23.94 32.10
C LEU A 3 -7.52 -23.93 30.56
N SER A 4 -8.30 -24.80 29.91
CA SER A 4 -8.39 -24.89 28.45
C SER A 4 -8.95 -23.61 27.83
N VAL A 5 -9.98 -23.02 28.44
CA VAL A 5 -10.61 -21.78 27.96
C VAL A 5 -9.66 -20.59 28.10
N CYS A 6 -8.94 -20.48 29.23
CA CYS A 6 -7.94 -19.44 29.42
C CYS A 6 -6.78 -19.55 28.43
N LEU A 7 -6.29 -20.76 28.16
CA LEU A 7 -5.28 -21.01 27.15
C LEU A 7 -5.78 -20.61 25.76
N LEU A 8 -6.99 -20.99 25.36
CA LEU A 8 -7.57 -20.61 24.08
C LEU A 8 -7.70 -19.10 23.91
N LEU A 9 -8.10 -18.37 24.97
CA LEU A 9 -8.19 -16.91 24.94
C LEU A 9 -6.82 -16.24 24.82
N VAL A 10 -5.79 -16.77 25.50
CA VAL A 10 -4.41 -16.28 25.38
C VAL A 10 -3.85 -16.56 23.99
N THR A 11 -4.12 -17.74 23.42
CA THR A 11 -3.70 -18.07 22.06
C THR A 11 -4.43 -17.21 21.03
N LEU A 12 -5.73 -16.93 21.18
CA LEU A 12 -6.42 -15.97 20.31
C LEU A 12 -5.84 -14.57 20.44
N ALA A 13 -5.52 -14.10 21.65
CA ALA A 13 -4.89 -12.79 21.85
C ALA A 13 -3.48 -12.71 21.21
N LEU A 14 -2.72 -13.81 21.24
CA LEU A 14 -1.40 -13.91 20.60
C LEU A 14 -1.48 -14.16 19.08
N CYS A 15 -2.51 -14.83 18.60
CA CYS A 15 -2.77 -15.02 17.16
C CYS A 15 -3.40 -13.79 16.52
N CYS A 16 -4.11 -12.98 17.31
CA CYS A 16 -4.47 -11.59 17.03
C CYS A 16 -3.34 -10.63 17.43
N TYR A 17 -2.08 -11.06 17.38
CA TYR A 17 -0.96 -10.13 17.44
C TYR A 17 -1.10 -9.18 16.26
N GLN A 18 -1.65 -8.02 16.57
CA GLN A 18 -1.97 -6.92 15.69
C GLN A 18 -0.91 -6.85 14.60
N ALA A 19 -1.33 -7.12 13.36
CA ALA A 19 -0.50 -6.89 12.19
C ALA A 19 -0.36 -5.37 12.00
N ASN A 20 0.29 -4.72 12.97
CA ASN A 20 0.71 -3.32 13.06
C ASN A 20 1.74 -2.97 11.98
N ALA A 21 1.73 -3.69 10.86
CA ALA A 21 2.50 -3.37 9.69
C ALA A 21 1.88 -2.10 9.09
N VAL A 22 2.24 -0.95 9.68
CA VAL A 22 2.05 0.36 9.08
C VAL A 22 2.70 0.29 7.70
N VAL A 23 1.92 0.59 6.67
CA VAL A 23 2.43 0.63 5.29
C VAL A 23 3.63 1.57 5.28
N CYS A 24 4.75 1.11 4.73
CA CYS A 24 5.97 1.89 4.63
C CYS A 24 5.64 3.28 4.05
N PRO A 25 5.98 4.39 4.73
CA PRO A 25 5.66 5.74 4.26
C PRO A 25 6.20 6.03 2.86
N ALA A 26 7.36 5.43 2.52
CA ALA A 26 7.92 5.52 1.17
C ALA A 26 7.01 4.85 0.14
N LEU A 27 6.55 3.62 0.40
CA LEU A 27 5.64 2.90 -0.50
C LEU A 27 4.31 3.64 -0.67
N PHE A 28 3.75 4.17 0.41
CA PHE A 28 2.52 4.96 0.35
C PHE A 28 2.70 6.22 -0.53
N SER A 29 3.84 6.90 -0.38
CA SER A 29 4.18 8.09 -1.18
C SER A 29 4.45 7.78 -2.66
N GLU A 30 4.92 6.58 -2.96
CA GLU A 30 5.12 6.11 -4.33
C GLU A 30 3.79 5.74 -5.00
N ILE A 31 2.89 5.06 -4.30
CA ILE A 31 1.57 4.69 -4.86
C ILE A 31 0.70 5.95 -5.07
N SER A 32 0.74 6.91 -4.15
CA SER A 32 0.08 8.21 -4.35
C SER A 32 0.73 8.99 -5.49
N GLY A 33 2.07 8.97 -5.57
CA GLY A 33 2.82 9.53 -6.69
C GLY A 33 2.44 8.90 -8.03
N PHE A 34 2.29 7.58 -8.08
CA PHE A 34 1.89 6.85 -9.27
C PHE A 34 0.52 7.28 -9.79
N SER A 35 -0.40 7.58 -8.88
CA SER A 35 -1.78 7.96 -9.19
C SER A 35 -1.87 9.43 -9.65
N PHE A 36 -1.23 10.36 -8.94
CA PHE A 36 -1.45 11.81 -9.17
C PHE A 36 -0.34 12.54 -9.94
N ILE A 37 0.86 11.97 -10.02
CA ILE A 37 2.02 12.65 -10.62
C ILE A 37 2.21 12.18 -12.06
N ASN A 38 2.55 13.10 -12.95
CA ASN A 38 2.80 12.86 -14.37
C ASN A 38 3.96 11.85 -14.59
N GLU A 39 3.89 11.06 -15.66
CA GLU A 39 4.92 10.07 -16.05
C GLU A 39 6.39 10.55 -15.93
N PRO A 40 6.81 11.71 -16.47
CA PRO A 40 8.21 12.13 -16.40
C PRO A 40 8.68 12.43 -14.98
N VAL A 41 7.81 12.99 -14.13
CA VAL A 41 8.14 13.31 -12.74
C VAL A 41 8.15 12.02 -11.90
N PHE A 42 7.26 11.08 -12.19
CA PHE A 42 7.25 9.76 -11.56
C PHE A 42 8.51 8.93 -11.91
N LYS A 43 8.98 9.00 -13.15
CA LYS A 43 10.25 8.38 -13.57
C LYS A 43 11.46 8.91 -12.79
N LEU A 44 11.47 10.21 -12.48
CA LEU A 44 12.51 10.82 -11.62
C LEU A 44 12.43 10.32 -10.16
N LYS A 45 11.23 10.05 -9.64
CA LYS A 45 11.08 9.42 -8.32
C LYS A 45 11.60 7.97 -8.32
N LEU A 46 11.28 7.20 -9.36
CA LEU A 46 11.74 5.81 -9.50
C LEU A 46 13.26 5.68 -9.58
N ALA A 47 13.95 6.69 -10.12
CA ALA A 47 15.41 6.72 -10.20
C ALA A 47 16.11 6.62 -8.84
N LYS A 48 15.41 6.92 -7.73
CA LYS A 48 15.96 6.80 -6.37
C LYS A 48 16.17 5.36 -5.90
N TYR A 49 15.57 4.39 -6.57
CA TYR A 49 15.55 2.99 -6.14
C TYR A 49 16.54 2.10 -6.89
N ASP A 50 17.35 2.66 -7.81
CA ASP A 50 18.31 1.93 -8.65
C ASP A 50 17.71 0.64 -9.25
N ALA A 51 16.44 0.71 -9.65
CA ALA A 51 15.69 -0.44 -10.13
C ALA A 51 16.15 -0.89 -11.53
N PRO A 52 16.06 -2.19 -11.85
CA PRO A 52 16.35 -2.68 -13.19
C PRO A 52 15.52 -1.94 -14.24
N PRO A 53 16.08 -1.65 -15.43
CA PRO A 53 15.38 -0.90 -16.47
C PRO A 53 14.10 -1.60 -16.93
N GLU A 54 14.06 -2.93 -16.86
CA GLU A 54 12.87 -3.75 -17.14
C GLU A 54 11.73 -3.47 -16.15
N ALA A 55 12.02 -3.41 -14.86
CA ALA A 55 11.02 -3.12 -13.83
C ALA A 55 10.49 -1.69 -13.96
N VAL A 56 11.36 -0.72 -14.27
CA VAL A 56 10.95 0.66 -14.52
C VAL A 56 10.04 0.76 -15.75
N ALA A 57 10.38 0.05 -16.84
CA ALA A 57 9.56 0.03 -18.05
C ALA A 57 8.17 -0.56 -17.78
N ALA A 58 8.09 -1.68 -17.05
CA ALA A 58 6.82 -2.31 -16.69
C ALA A 58 5.94 -1.37 -15.87
N ILE A 59 6.48 -0.70 -14.85
CA ILE A 59 5.68 0.25 -14.05
C ILE A 59 5.22 1.45 -14.89
N LEU A 60 6.07 1.98 -15.77
CA LEU A 60 5.69 3.08 -16.67
C LEU A 60 4.60 2.65 -17.66
N GLU A 61 4.58 1.39 -18.09
CA GLU A 61 3.51 0.86 -18.93
C GLU A 61 2.16 0.83 -18.19
N VAL A 62 2.15 0.32 -16.96
CA VAL A 62 0.93 0.34 -16.11
C VAL A 62 0.49 1.78 -15.87
N LYS A 63 1.44 2.71 -15.70
CA LYS A 63 1.13 4.13 -15.50
C LYS A 63 0.35 4.73 -16.67
N LYS A 64 0.68 4.38 -17.92
CA LYS A 64 -0.07 4.87 -19.09
C LYS A 64 -1.54 4.45 -19.08
N CYS A 65 -1.84 3.28 -18.53
CA CYS A 65 -3.23 2.85 -18.32
C CYS A 65 -3.89 3.64 -17.20
N THR A 66 -3.18 3.88 -16.10
CA THR A 66 -3.68 4.61 -14.94
C THR A 66 -3.89 6.11 -15.24
N ASP A 67 -3.07 6.73 -16.07
CA ASP A 67 -3.19 8.14 -16.46
C ASP A 67 -4.44 8.40 -17.33
N GLN A 68 -5.01 7.35 -17.96
CA GLN A 68 -6.27 7.43 -18.71
C GLN A 68 -7.52 7.36 -17.81
N ILE A 69 -7.35 7.06 -16.52
CA ILE A 69 -8.43 6.99 -15.55
C ILE A 69 -8.86 8.42 -15.16
N SER A 70 -10.17 8.65 -15.02
CA SER A 70 -10.70 9.95 -14.60
C SER A 70 -10.24 10.33 -13.18
N LEU A 71 -10.06 11.63 -12.93
CA LEU A 71 -9.66 12.16 -11.61
C LEU A 71 -10.57 11.70 -10.46
N GLU A 72 -11.87 11.55 -10.71
CA GLU A 72 -12.82 11.04 -9.72
C GLU A 72 -12.46 9.63 -9.24
N LYS A 73 -12.02 8.76 -10.15
CA LYS A 73 -11.59 7.39 -9.79
C LYS A 73 -10.23 7.40 -9.07
N HIS A 74 -9.34 8.33 -9.40
CA HIS A 74 -8.09 8.53 -8.64
C HIS A 74 -8.34 8.94 -7.19
N LEU A 75 -9.32 9.82 -6.94
CA LEU A 75 -9.76 10.18 -5.58
C LEU A 75 -10.34 8.99 -4.82
N LEU A 76 -11.07 8.11 -5.50
CA LEU A 76 -11.56 6.86 -4.90
C LEU A 76 -10.42 5.91 -4.54
N ILE A 77 -9.40 5.79 -5.40
CA ILE A 77 -8.20 4.98 -5.14
C ILE A 77 -7.47 5.51 -3.89
N GLU A 78 -7.26 6.82 -3.78
CA GLU A 78 -6.66 7.45 -2.60
C GLU A 78 -7.45 7.16 -1.32
N LYS A 79 -8.78 7.26 -1.38
CA LYS A 79 -9.66 6.96 -0.24
C LYS A 79 -9.53 5.51 0.20
N VAL A 80 -9.46 4.57 -0.75
CA VAL A 80 -9.24 3.15 -0.45
C VAL A 80 -7.87 2.93 0.17
N GLN A 81 -6.84 3.58 -0.36
CA GLN A 81 -5.46 3.48 0.13
C GLN A 81 -5.32 3.99 1.57
N ASN A 82 -5.97 5.11 1.90
CA ASN A 82 -6.07 5.63 3.27
C ASN A 82 -6.80 4.64 4.18
N SER A 83 -7.90 4.05 3.72
CA SER A 83 -8.66 3.08 4.51
C SER A 83 -7.89 1.77 4.77
N ALA A 84 -7.05 1.34 3.83
CA ALA A 84 -6.20 0.16 3.99
C ALA A 84 -5.14 0.37 5.09
N GLN A 85 -4.52 1.56 5.14
CA GLN A 85 -3.58 1.96 6.18
C GLN A 85 -4.23 2.00 7.58
N LEU A 86 -5.48 2.48 7.67
CA LEU A 86 -6.25 2.52 8.93
C LEU A 86 -6.65 1.12 9.43
N ARG A 87 -6.96 0.20 8.51
CA ARG A 87 -7.36 -1.18 8.85
C ARG A 87 -6.20 -2.03 9.34
N THR A 88 -4.99 -1.86 8.80
CA THR A 88 -3.78 -2.53 9.31
C THR A 88 -3.41 -2.07 10.72
N ALA A 89 -3.83 -0.87 11.14
CA ALA A 89 -3.56 -0.36 12.48
C ALA A 89 -4.57 -0.80 13.55
N SER A 90 -5.71 -1.42 13.19
CA SER A 90 -6.89 -1.54 14.08
C SER A 90 -7.31 -2.98 14.45
N CYS A 91 -6.45 -3.99 14.30
CA CYS A 91 -6.72 -5.36 14.79
C CYS A 91 -6.12 -5.62 16.16
#